data_AF-A0A6L3SPC3-F1
#
_entry.id   AF-A0A6L3SPC3-F1
#
_cell.length_a   1.000
_cell.length_b   1.000
_cell.length_c   1.000
_cell.angle_alpha   90.00
_cell.angle_beta   90.00
_cell.angle_gamma   90.00
#
_symmetry.space_group_name_H-M   'P 1'
#
loop_
_entity.id
_entity.type
_entity.pdbx_description
1 polymer ?
#
loop_
_entity_poly.entity_id
_entity_poly.type
_entity_poly.pdbx_seq_one_letter_code
_entity_poly.pdbx_strand_id
1 'polypeptide(L)'
;MTEETILPTRKAILARYRPIRTSIQTVLAAAVKHCRKPDLDRAAKHLDLTDREQLEDEETSAMLFDVALFEPNQRGRRAFDGFLDKRIDALDAASQDVARRLGTAFFSIFHVAGRHEIAGVWLEDMLTPKRRLWLLDESLEISASEGLVIAMRVFDADPFHAGFGIVVQPDAEAVAFCTSAAARGEPLPVRHSLAAALYGDDIARSAVSDAIESGLAQGMLDAMMTELLTQLPAQTPGKRPPRRS
;
A
#
# COMPACT_ATOMS: atom_id res chain seq x y z
N MET A 1 34.00 26.65 -21.27
CA MET A 1 33.44 25.42 -21.85
C MET A 1 32.29 25.00 -20.97
N THR A 2 31.08 25.35 -21.35
CA THR A 2 29.86 24.86 -20.71
C THR A 2 29.65 23.43 -21.20
N GLU A 3 29.78 22.44 -20.32
CA GLU A 3 29.24 21.11 -20.57
C GLU A 3 27.73 21.28 -20.76
N GLU A 4 27.31 21.27 -22.01
CA GLU A 4 25.93 21.16 -22.39
C GLU A 4 25.50 19.74 -22.00
N THR A 5 24.98 19.58 -20.79
CA THR A 5 24.42 18.32 -20.32
C THR A 5 23.29 17.93 -21.28
N ILE A 6 23.59 17.05 -22.23
CA ILE A 6 22.58 16.53 -23.17
C ILE A 6 21.55 15.81 -22.31
N LEU A 7 20.38 16.43 -22.15
CA LEU A 7 19.29 15.82 -21.41
C LEU A 7 18.91 14.49 -22.10
N PRO A 8 18.84 13.39 -21.34
CA PRO A 8 18.54 12.09 -21.93
C PRO A 8 17.15 12.10 -22.57
N THR A 9 17.02 11.48 -23.74
CA THR A 9 15.72 11.42 -24.43
C THR A 9 14.74 10.52 -23.68
N ARG A 10 13.43 10.75 -23.86
CA ARG A 10 12.37 9.86 -23.35
C ARG A 10 12.64 8.39 -23.68
N LYS A 11 13.00 8.11 -24.94
CA LYS A 11 13.31 6.76 -25.41
C LYS A 11 14.48 6.13 -24.63
N ALA A 12 15.54 6.90 -24.35
CA ALA A 12 16.70 6.42 -23.60
C ALA A 12 16.34 6.12 -22.13
N ILE A 13 15.53 6.97 -21.51
CA ILE A 13 15.05 6.76 -20.13
C ILE A 13 14.16 5.53 -20.03
N LEU A 14 13.18 5.38 -20.92
CA LEU A 14 12.29 4.20 -20.91
C LEU A 14 13.05 2.90 -21.23
N ALA A 15 14.07 2.96 -22.08
CA ALA A 15 14.93 1.80 -22.36
C ALA A 15 15.75 1.37 -21.13
N ARG A 16 16.06 2.29 -20.21
CA ARG A 16 16.68 1.96 -18.91
C ARG A 16 15.65 1.43 -17.90
N TYR A 17 14.47 2.02 -17.88
CA TYR A 17 13.40 1.66 -16.93
C TYR A 17 12.85 0.26 -17.09
N ARG A 18 12.50 -0.14 -18.32
CA ARG A 18 11.78 -1.40 -18.55
C ARG A 18 12.55 -2.64 -18.06
N PRO A 19 13.87 -2.77 -18.29
CA PRO A 19 14.65 -3.84 -17.68
C PRO A 19 14.63 -3.81 -16.15
N ILE A 20 14.70 -2.62 -15.53
CA ILE A 20 14.60 -2.47 -14.07
C ILE A 20 13.23 -2.97 -13.60
N ARG A 21 12.14 -2.62 -14.29
CA ARG A 21 10.78 -3.10 -13.96
C ARG A 21 10.68 -4.63 -14.01
N THR A 22 11.26 -5.27 -15.02
CA THR A 22 11.34 -6.73 -15.10
C THR A 22 12.15 -7.31 -13.93
N SER A 23 13.32 -6.74 -13.63
CA SER A 23 14.14 -7.18 -12.50
C SER A 23 13.45 -7.01 -11.15
N ILE A 24 12.65 -5.95 -10.93
CA ILE A 24 11.83 -5.80 -9.71
C ILE A 24 10.91 -7.01 -9.56
N GLN A 25 10.18 -7.37 -10.61
CA GLN A 25 9.26 -8.52 -10.58
C GLN A 25 10.00 -9.84 -10.30
N THR A 26 11.14 -10.05 -10.96
CA THR A 26 11.99 -11.24 -10.74
C THR A 26 12.49 -11.31 -9.30
N VAL A 27 12.97 -10.19 -8.75
CA VAL A 27 13.48 -10.13 -7.38
C VAL A 27 12.36 -10.36 -6.36
N LEU A 28 11.22 -9.69 -6.50
CA LEU A 28 10.09 -9.86 -5.58
C LEU A 28 9.56 -11.30 -5.61
N ALA A 29 9.42 -11.90 -6.80
CA ALA A 29 9.01 -13.29 -6.95
C ALA A 29 9.99 -14.28 -6.29
N ALA A 30 11.29 -13.99 -6.31
CA ALA A 30 12.30 -14.77 -5.61
C ALA A 30 12.29 -14.53 -4.09
N ALA A 31 12.11 -13.27 -3.66
CA ALA A 31 12.12 -12.86 -2.27
C ALA A 31 10.90 -13.40 -1.50
N VAL A 32 9.71 -13.42 -2.12
CA VAL A 32 8.50 -14.00 -1.50
C VAL A 32 8.70 -15.47 -1.13
N LYS A 33 9.44 -16.23 -1.94
CA LYS A 33 9.79 -17.64 -1.63
C LYS A 33 10.71 -17.78 -0.42
N HIS A 34 11.34 -16.68 0.02
CA HIS A 34 12.15 -16.64 1.24
C HIS A 34 11.33 -16.34 2.49
N CYS A 35 10.14 -15.73 2.35
CA CYS A 35 9.24 -15.48 3.48
C CYS A 35 8.88 -16.79 4.17
N ARG A 36 8.99 -16.79 5.50
CA ARG A 36 8.56 -17.91 6.32
C ARG A 36 7.13 -17.66 6.76
N LYS A 37 6.43 -18.73 7.16
CA LYS A 37 5.07 -18.63 7.71
C LYS A 37 4.92 -17.52 8.79
N PRO A 38 5.86 -17.34 9.75
CA PRO A 38 5.75 -16.25 10.72
C PRO A 38 5.83 -14.83 10.13
N ASP A 39 6.53 -14.65 9.00
CA ASP A 39 6.61 -13.36 8.32
C ASP A 39 5.27 -13.00 7.68
N LEU A 40 4.63 -13.99 7.04
CA LEU A 40 3.31 -13.87 6.43
C LEU A 40 2.20 -13.73 7.47
N ASP A 41 2.19 -14.55 8.51
CA ASP A 41 1.18 -14.48 9.58
C ASP A 41 1.22 -13.11 10.30
N ARG A 42 2.42 -12.55 10.49
CA ARG A 42 2.59 -11.19 11.03
C ARG A 42 2.01 -10.15 10.08
N ALA A 43 2.35 -10.21 8.80
CA ALA A 43 1.89 -9.24 7.82
C ALA A 43 0.36 -9.28 7.68
N ALA A 44 -0.23 -10.47 7.62
CA ALA A 44 -1.68 -10.66 7.58
C ALA A 44 -2.36 -10.05 8.80
N LYS A 45 -1.80 -10.26 10.00
CA LYS A 45 -2.29 -9.62 11.22
C LYS A 45 -2.17 -8.09 11.17
N HIS A 46 -1.10 -7.55 10.60
CA HIS A 46 -0.92 -6.10 10.52
C HIS A 46 -1.85 -5.43 9.50
N LEU A 47 -2.34 -6.20 8.53
CA LEU A 47 -3.32 -5.79 7.53
C LEU A 47 -4.76 -6.15 7.93
N ASP A 48 -4.96 -6.67 9.14
CA ASP A 48 -6.25 -7.17 9.65
C ASP A 48 -6.97 -8.14 8.67
N LEU A 49 -6.20 -8.98 7.96
CA LEU A 49 -6.75 -10.01 7.07
C LEU A 49 -7.42 -11.11 7.90
N THR A 50 -8.74 -11.25 7.76
CA THR A 50 -9.55 -12.21 8.50
C THR A 50 -10.02 -13.38 7.64
N ASP A 51 -10.16 -13.17 6.33
CA ASP A 51 -10.77 -14.13 5.42
C ASP A 51 -9.79 -14.67 4.38
N ARG A 52 -9.94 -15.97 4.06
CA ARG A 52 -9.08 -16.61 3.04
C ARG A 52 -9.35 -16.09 1.63
N GLU A 53 -10.56 -15.64 1.34
CA GLU A 53 -10.93 -15.08 0.04
C GLU A 53 -10.15 -13.78 -0.26
N GLN A 54 -9.82 -12.98 0.76
CA GLN A 54 -8.96 -11.80 0.62
C GLN A 54 -7.54 -12.16 0.13
N LEU A 55 -7.09 -13.39 0.35
CA LEU A 55 -5.80 -13.87 -0.13
C LEU A 55 -5.86 -14.41 -1.57
N GLU A 56 -7.05 -14.55 -2.15
CA GLU A 56 -7.21 -14.90 -3.57
C GLU A 56 -7.13 -13.65 -4.46
N ASP A 57 -7.39 -12.47 -3.90
CA ASP A 57 -7.17 -11.19 -4.56
C ASP A 57 -5.67 -10.91 -4.75
N GLU A 58 -5.30 -10.56 -5.98
CA GLU A 58 -3.90 -10.37 -6.39
C GLU A 58 -3.32 -9.10 -5.76
N GLU A 59 -4.12 -8.04 -5.63
CA GLU A 59 -3.68 -6.77 -5.07
C GLU A 59 -3.44 -6.88 -3.56
N THR A 60 -4.38 -7.45 -2.84
CA THR A 60 -4.27 -7.76 -1.40
C THR A 60 -3.08 -8.69 -1.14
N SER A 61 -2.86 -9.69 -1.98
CA SER A 61 -1.69 -10.56 -1.90
C SER A 61 -0.39 -9.79 -2.10
N ALA A 62 -0.34 -8.86 -3.05
CA ALA A 62 0.84 -8.01 -3.27
C ALA A 62 1.13 -7.12 -2.05
N MET A 63 0.10 -6.50 -1.45
CA MET A 63 0.23 -5.71 -0.22
C MET A 63 0.74 -6.56 0.96
N LEU A 64 0.21 -7.78 1.12
CA LEU A 64 0.68 -8.74 2.12
C LEU A 64 2.17 -9.06 1.96
N PHE A 65 2.60 -9.36 0.74
CA PHE A 65 4.00 -9.68 0.48
C PHE A 65 4.92 -8.49 0.67
N ASP A 66 4.49 -7.28 0.32
CA ASP A 66 5.25 -6.05 0.61
C ASP A 66 5.49 -5.89 2.12
N VAL A 67 4.43 -5.97 2.93
CA VAL A 67 4.53 -5.85 4.40
C VAL A 67 5.35 -7.00 5.01
N ALA A 68 5.23 -8.22 4.48
CA ALA A 68 6.00 -9.35 4.95
C ALA A 68 7.50 -9.17 4.69
N LEU A 69 7.86 -8.66 3.51
CA LEU A 69 9.24 -8.51 3.06
C LEU A 69 9.94 -7.30 3.68
N PHE A 70 9.31 -6.14 3.61
CA PHE A 70 9.97 -4.85 3.83
C PHE A 70 9.71 -4.23 5.18
N GLU A 71 8.65 -4.61 5.89
CA GLU A 71 8.42 -4.09 7.24
C GLU A 71 9.22 -4.89 8.28
N PRO A 72 9.84 -4.20 9.25
CA PRO A 72 10.60 -4.86 10.30
C PRO A 72 9.70 -5.74 11.16
N ASN A 73 10.18 -6.93 11.50
CA ASN A 73 9.54 -7.76 12.53
C ASN A 73 9.80 -7.20 13.94
N GLN A 74 9.29 -7.88 14.97
CA GLN A 74 9.46 -7.50 16.38
C GLN A 74 10.93 -7.39 16.85
N ARG A 75 11.89 -7.92 16.07
CA ARG A 75 13.33 -7.83 16.32
C ARG A 75 14.01 -6.75 15.47
N GLY A 76 13.25 -5.91 14.78
CA GLY A 76 13.78 -4.86 13.90
C GLY A 76 14.38 -5.38 12.58
N ARG A 77 14.14 -6.65 12.21
CA ARG A 77 14.73 -7.26 11.00
C ARG A 77 13.69 -7.42 9.91
N ARG A 78 14.05 -7.14 8.66
CA ARG A 78 13.19 -7.36 7.48
C ARG A 78 13.46 -8.75 6.90
N ALA A 79 12.43 -9.41 6.38
CA ALA A 79 12.63 -10.70 5.68
C ALA A 79 13.45 -10.51 4.40
N PHE A 80 13.30 -9.35 3.75
CA PHE A 80 14.08 -8.98 2.57
C PHE A 80 15.59 -8.92 2.84
N ASP A 81 16.03 -8.43 4.01
CA ASP A 81 17.46 -8.44 4.37
C ASP A 81 18.01 -9.87 4.45
N GLY A 82 17.23 -10.79 5.02
CA GLY A 82 17.59 -12.22 5.05
C GLY A 82 17.64 -12.87 3.67
N PHE A 83 16.81 -12.40 2.73
CA PHE A 83 16.86 -12.81 1.32
C PHE A 83 18.15 -12.30 0.66
N LEU A 84 18.49 -11.02 0.83
CA LEU A 84 19.73 -10.43 0.31
C LEU A 84 20.96 -11.19 0.80
N ASP A 85 21.00 -11.56 2.09
CA ASP A 85 22.13 -12.26 2.69
C ASP A 85 22.32 -13.71 2.18
N LYS A 86 21.24 -14.38 1.75
CA LYS A 86 21.24 -15.85 1.57
C LYS A 86 20.89 -16.35 0.18
N ARG A 87 20.30 -15.49 -0.65
CA ARG A 87 19.63 -15.92 -1.90
C ARG A 87 19.90 -14.97 -3.07
N ILE A 88 20.61 -13.86 -2.88
CA ILE A 88 20.93 -12.93 -3.95
C ILE A 88 21.74 -13.59 -5.07
N ASP A 89 22.64 -14.52 -4.74
CA ASP A 89 23.50 -15.22 -5.72
C ASP A 89 22.71 -16.12 -6.69
N ALA A 90 21.43 -16.41 -6.40
CA ALA A 90 20.56 -17.16 -7.30
C ALA A 90 19.98 -16.30 -8.44
N LEU A 91 20.17 -14.98 -8.39
CA LEU A 91 19.71 -14.03 -9.40
C LEU A 91 20.81 -13.75 -10.44
N ASP A 92 20.41 -13.31 -11.63
CA ASP A 92 21.34 -12.71 -12.60
C ASP A 92 21.91 -11.38 -12.10
N ALA A 93 23.03 -10.93 -12.69
CA ALA A 93 23.76 -9.75 -12.22
C ALA A 93 22.90 -8.46 -12.23
N ALA A 94 22.01 -8.29 -13.21
CA ALA A 94 21.14 -7.11 -13.28
C ALA A 94 20.11 -7.12 -12.13
N SER A 95 19.51 -8.27 -11.85
CA SER A 95 18.56 -8.45 -10.77
C SER A 95 19.23 -8.39 -9.40
N GLN A 96 20.51 -8.78 -9.28
CA GLN A 96 21.29 -8.57 -8.05
C GLN A 96 21.48 -7.09 -7.74
N ASP A 97 21.80 -6.25 -8.75
CA ASP A 97 21.92 -4.80 -8.55
C ASP A 97 20.60 -4.19 -8.08
N VAL A 98 19.49 -4.54 -8.76
CA VAL A 98 18.15 -4.10 -8.37
C VAL A 98 17.79 -4.60 -6.97
N ALA A 99 18.09 -5.84 -6.61
CA ALA A 99 17.82 -6.37 -5.27
C ALA A 99 18.52 -5.54 -4.17
N ARG A 100 19.78 -5.14 -4.38
CA ARG A 100 20.50 -4.29 -3.41
C ARG A 100 19.83 -2.92 -3.27
N ARG A 101 19.38 -2.32 -4.37
CA ARG A 101 18.66 -1.03 -4.35
C ARG A 101 17.29 -1.15 -3.69
N LEU A 102 16.56 -2.25 -3.91
CA LEU A 102 15.31 -2.54 -3.20
C LEU A 102 15.54 -2.66 -1.69
N GLY A 103 16.73 -3.06 -1.24
CA GLY A 103 17.11 -3.09 0.17
C GLY A 103 17.06 -1.71 0.85
N THR A 104 17.16 -0.62 0.09
CA THR A 104 17.04 0.77 0.59
C THR A 104 15.67 1.38 0.31
N ALA A 105 14.71 0.59 -0.18
CA ALA A 105 13.37 1.08 -0.47
C ALA A 105 12.67 1.58 0.80
N PHE A 106 11.87 2.64 0.64
CA PHE A 106 11.10 3.25 1.72
C PHE A 106 9.67 3.52 1.27
N PHE A 107 8.77 3.58 2.24
CA PHE A 107 7.35 3.86 2.03
C PHE A 107 7.04 5.27 2.52
N SER A 108 6.32 6.06 1.74
CA SER A 108 5.86 7.40 2.14
C SER A 108 4.53 7.77 1.50
N ILE A 109 4.01 8.92 1.91
CA ILE A 109 2.88 9.62 1.27
C ILE A 109 3.46 10.70 0.35
N PHE A 110 2.99 10.73 -0.88
CA PHE A 110 3.47 11.61 -1.92
C PHE A 110 2.33 12.44 -2.51
N HIS A 111 2.62 13.71 -2.73
CA HIS A 111 1.82 14.58 -3.58
C HIS A 111 2.37 14.56 -5.01
N VAL A 112 1.51 14.33 -6.01
CA VAL A 112 1.88 14.39 -7.42
C VAL A 112 1.93 15.84 -7.87
N ALA A 113 3.15 16.36 -8.03
CA ALA A 113 3.42 17.75 -8.42
C ALA A 113 3.35 17.99 -9.94
N GLY A 114 2.99 16.97 -10.72
CA GLY A 114 2.83 17.06 -12.17
C GLY A 114 3.73 16.07 -12.92
N ARG A 115 3.73 16.18 -14.25
CA ARG A 115 4.52 15.31 -15.13
C ARG A 115 5.98 15.75 -15.16
N HIS A 116 6.89 14.78 -15.24
CA HIS A 116 8.30 15.06 -15.51
C HIS A 116 8.47 15.40 -17.00
N GLU A 117 9.43 16.26 -17.33
CA GLU A 117 9.66 16.82 -18.66
C GLU A 117 10.08 15.76 -19.70
N ILE A 118 10.58 14.63 -19.22
CA ILE A 118 11.09 13.50 -20.03
C ILE A 118 10.09 12.32 -20.05
N ALA A 119 9.81 11.75 -18.89
CA ALA A 119 8.88 10.63 -18.67
C ALA A 119 8.61 10.47 -17.17
N GLY A 120 7.47 9.92 -16.78
CA GLY A 120 7.08 9.77 -15.37
C GLY A 120 6.51 11.06 -14.75
N VAL A 121 6.54 11.13 -13.43
CA VAL A 121 5.93 12.20 -12.63
C VAL A 121 6.89 12.74 -11.58
N TRP A 122 6.68 13.99 -11.20
CA TRP A 122 7.30 14.60 -10.02
C TRP A 122 6.48 14.27 -8.77
N LEU A 123 7.12 13.68 -7.77
CA LEU A 123 6.53 13.45 -6.45
C LEU A 123 7.16 14.36 -5.41
N GLU A 124 6.35 14.92 -4.52
CA GLU A 124 6.78 15.60 -3.30
C GLU A 124 6.47 14.71 -2.11
N ASP A 125 7.51 14.33 -1.35
CA ASP A 125 7.34 13.53 -0.13
C ASP A 125 6.70 14.38 0.96
N MET A 126 5.49 14.01 1.36
CA MET A 126 4.71 14.76 2.34
C MET A 126 5.18 14.51 3.78
N LEU A 127 6.00 13.47 4.01
CA LEU A 127 6.51 13.11 5.33
C LEU A 127 7.98 13.52 5.52
N THR A 128 8.72 13.71 4.42
CA THR A 128 10.10 14.21 4.46
C THR A 128 10.22 15.57 3.80
N PRO A 129 10.41 16.66 4.58
CA PRO A 129 10.48 18.01 4.04
C PRO A 129 11.53 18.15 2.92
N LYS A 130 11.15 18.85 1.84
CA LYS A 130 12.01 19.18 0.69
C LYS A 130 12.50 17.99 -0.13
N ARG A 131 12.05 16.75 0.15
CA ARG A 131 12.36 15.62 -0.72
C ARG A 131 11.39 15.61 -1.89
N ARG A 132 11.93 15.91 -3.08
CA ARG A 132 11.23 15.78 -4.37
C ARG A 132 11.89 14.66 -5.17
N LEU A 133 11.07 13.80 -5.76
CA LEU A 133 11.51 12.60 -6.47
C LEU A 133 11.01 12.65 -7.92
N TRP A 134 11.88 12.31 -8.85
CA TRP A 134 11.46 11.90 -10.19
C TRP A 134 11.04 10.43 -10.11
N LEU A 135 9.73 10.16 -10.10
CA LEU A 135 9.23 8.79 -10.22
C LEU A 135 9.05 8.44 -11.69
N LEU A 136 9.62 7.32 -12.11
CA LEU A 136 9.34 6.75 -13.40
C LEU A 136 8.42 5.53 -13.26
N ASP A 137 7.18 5.72 -13.71
CA ASP A 137 6.15 4.69 -13.78
C ASP A 137 5.24 5.02 -14.98
N GLU A 138 5.22 4.14 -15.99
CA GLU A 138 4.46 4.37 -17.23
C GLU A 138 2.94 4.43 -16.98
N SER A 139 2.42 3.72 -15.97
CA SER A 139 0.99 3.72 -15.65
C SER A 139 0.59 5.00 -14.94
N LEU A 140 1.34 5.41 -13.90
CA LEU A 140 1.07 6.67 -13.18
C LEU A 140 1.31 7.90 -14.05
N GLU A 141 2.25 7.87 -14.99
CA GLU A 141 2.40 8.98 -15.94
C GLU A 141 1.11 9.24 -16.75
N ILE A 142 0.37 8.18 -17.05
CA ILE A 142 -0.89 8.24 -17.79
C ILE A 142 -2.04 8.63 -16.86
N SER A 143 -2.15 7.99 -15.70
CA SER A 143 -3.32 8.06 -14.83
C SER A 143 -3.26 9.13 -13.74
N ALA A 144 -2.07 9.53 -13.27
CA ALA A 144 -1.94 10.45 -12.16
C ALA A 144 -2.16 11.90 -12.60
N SER A 145 -3.19 12.52 -12.02
CA SER A 145 -3.42 13.96 -12.11
C SER A 145 -2.51 14.72 -11.15
N GLU A 146 -2.13 15.94 -11.50
CA GLU A 146 -1.54 16.88 -10.55
C GLU A 146 -2.49 17.09 -9.37
N GLY A 147 -1.95 17.18 -8.15
CA GLY A 147 -2.75 17.25 -6.92
C GLY A 147 -3.12 15.92 -6.31
N LEU A 148 -2.94 14.80 -7.03
CA LEU A 148 -3.24 13.47 -6.50
C LEU A 148 -2.31 13.15 -5.32
N VAL A 149 -2.88 12.63 -4.23
CA VAL A 149 -2.12 12.11 -3.09
C VAL A 149 -2.12 10.59 -3.15
N ILE A 150 -0.93 10.01 -3.15
CA ILE A 150 -0.71 8.57 -3.20
C ILE A 150 0.23 8.13 -2.10
N ALA A 151 0.14 6.88 -1.68
CA ALA A 151 1.14 6.25 -0.84
C ALA A 151 1.67 4.99 -1.53
N MET A 152 3.00 4.85 -1.53
CA MET A 152 3.66 3.74 -2.19
C MET A 152 5.08 3.54 -1.68
N ARG A 153 5.64 2.36 -1.97
CA ARG A 153 7.05 2.08 -1.76
C ARG A 153 7.87 2.45 -2.98
N VAL A 154 8.95 3.19 -2.77
CA VAL A 154 9.89 3.62 -3.82
C VAL A 154 11.32 3.33 -3.43
N PHE A 155 12.19 3.23 -4.44
CA PHE A 155 13.64 3.12 -4.27
C PHE A 155 14.38 3.92 -5.34
N ASP A 156 15.64 4.24 -5.08
CA ASP A 156 16.51 4.93 -6.02
C ASP A 156 17.04 3.96 -7.09
N ALA A 157 16.62 4.19 -8.34
CA ALA A 157 16.97 3.39 -9.49
C ALA A 157 18.01 4.06 -10.41
N ASP A 158 18.46 5.29 -10.08
CA ASP A 158 19.40 6.14 -10.82
C ASP A 158 19.19 6.22 -12.37
N PRO A 159 18.73 7.36 -12.94
CA PRO A 159 18.61 8.70 -12.33
C PRO A 159 17.23 9.00 -11.72
N PHE A 160 16.32 8.03 -11.75
CA PHE A 160 14.94 8.17 -11.29
C PHE A 160 14.67 7.22 -10.12
N HIS A 161 13.55 7.44 -9.45
CA HIS A 161 12.98 6.48 -8.51
C HIS A 161 12.01 5.56 -9.25
N ALA A 162 11.87 4.33 -8.75
CA ALA A 162 10.90 3.37 -9.25
C ALA A 162 10.06 2.81 -8.10
N GLY A 163 8.82 2.47 -8.41
CA GLY A 163 7.87 1.87 -7.49
C GLY A 163 7.75 0.36 -7.64
N PHE A 164 7.10 -0.27 -6.66
CA PHE A 164 6.87 -1.71 -6.69
C PHE A 164 5.63 -2.07 -7.50
N GLY A 165 4.79 -1.08 -7.83
CA GLY A 165 3.52 -1.25 -8.53
C GLY A 165 2.32 -1.39 -7.60
N ILE A 166 2.51 -1.18 -6.30
CA ILE A 166 1.43 -1.09 -5.31
C ILE A 166 1.28 0.39 -4.95
N VAL A 167 0.12 0.95 -5.23
CA VAL A 167 -0.20 2.36 -5.03
C VAL A 167 -1.57 2.44 -4.38
N VAL A 168 -1.65 3.07 -3.20
CA VAL A 168 -2.93 3.31 -2.52
C VAL A 168 -3.20 4.80 -2.42
N GLN A 169 -4.47 5.18 -2.37
CA GLN A 169 -4.89 6.57 -2.14
C GLN A 169 -5.35 6.70 -0.70
N PRO A 170 -4.52 7.26 0.20
CA PRO A 170 -4.93 7.46 1.58
C PRO A 170 -6.05 8.51 1.65
N ASP A 171 -6.97 8.33 2.59
CA ASP A 171 -7.98 9.36 2.85
C ASP A 171 -7.35 10.63 3.45
N ALA A 172 -8.09 11.74 3.38
CA ALA A 172 -7.60 13.04 3.82
C ALA A 172 -7.27 13.10 5.32
N GLU A 173 -7.95 12.31 6.15
CA GLU A 173 -7.75 12.29 7.59
C GLU A 173 -6.43 11.59 7.94
N ALA A 174 -6.17 10.42 7.35
CA ALA A 174 -4.90 9.70 7.47
C ALA A 174 -3.72 10.56 7.01
N VAL A 175 -3.86 11.28 5.88
CA VAL A 175 -2.84 12.21 5.38
C VAL A 175 -2.60 13.34 6.38
N ALA A 176 -3.67 13.99 6.87
CA ALA A 176 -3.56 15.10 7.80
C ALA A 176 -2.86 14.68 9.11
N PHE A 177 -3.21 13.53 9.68
CA PHE A 177 -2.59 13.03 10.90
C PHE A 177 -1.11 12.70 10.71
N CYS A 178 -0.76 11.97 9.63
CA CYS A 178 0.62 11.58 9.38
C CYS A 178 1.53 12.79 9.08
N THR A 179 1.07 13.72 8.25
CA THR A 179 1.83 14.92 7.89
C THR A 179 2.01 15.86 9.08
N SER A 180 0.98 15.99 9.93
CA SER A 180 1.03 16.77 11.16
C SER A 180 2.04 16.21 12.16
N ALA A 181 2.07 14.89 12.37
CA ALA A 181 3.07 14.23 13.22
C ALA A 181 4.50 14.38 12.65
N ALA A 182 4.67 14.13 11.35
CA ALA A 182 5.97 14.27 10.67
C ALA A 182 6.53 15.70 10.76
N ALA A 183 5.69 16.72 10.60
CA ALA A 183 6.08 18.12 10.73
C ALA A 183 6.57 18.49 12.14
N ARG A 184 6.11 17.77 13.18
CA ARG A 184 6.58 17.92 14.56
C ARG A 184 7.77 17.02 14.91
N GLY A 185 8.20 16.15 14.00
CA GLY A 185 9.22 15.13 14.28
C GLY A 185 8.74 14.06 15.25
N GLU A 186 7.43 13.86 15.38
CA GLU A 186 6.82 12.86 16.23
C GLU A 186 6.69 11.51 15.50
N PRO A 187 6.59 10.39 16.24
CA PRO A 187 6.21 9.11 15.66
C PRO A 187 4.89 9.24 14.89
N LEU A 188 4.81 8.61 13.72
CA LEU A 188 3.57 8.57 12.95
C LEU A 188 2.46 7.87 13.75
N PRO A 189 1.22 8.37 13.71
CA PRO A 189 0.10 7.86 14.50
C PRO A 189 -0.49 6.57 13.89
N VAL A 190 0.35 5.58 13.64
CA VAL A 190 -0.01 4.30 13.02
C VAL A 190 0.33 3.16 13.97
N ARG A 191 -0.51 2.12 13.99
CA ARG A 191 -0.38 1.01 14.95
C ARG A 191 0.85 0.14 14.70
N HIS A 192 1.23 -0.05 13.44
CA HIS A 192 2.25 -1.00 13.03
C HIS A 192 3.35 -0.32 12.20
N SER A 193 3.04 -0.05 10.94
CA SER A 193 3.88 0.67 9.99
C SER A 193 2.97 1.50 9.10
N LEU A 194 3.53 2.51 8.44
CA LEU A 194 2.76 3.34 7.51
C LEU A 194 2.17 2.51 6.36
N ALA A 195 2.97 1.61 5.77
CA ALA A 195 2.52 0.72 4.70
C ALA A 195 1.35 -0.15 5.16
N ALA A 196 1.51 -0.84 6.30
CA ALA A 196 0.45 -1.72 6.82
C ALA A 196 -0.84 -0.97 7.17
N ALA A 197 -0.74 0.24 7.72
CA ALA A 197 -1.91 1.06 8.02
C ALA A 197 -2.66 1.42 6.74
N LEU A 198 -1.97 2.02 5.76
CA LEU A 198 -2.63 2.52 4.55
C LEU A 198 -3.10 1.38 3.63
N TYR A 199 -2.39 0.25 3.59
CA TYR A 199 -2.85 -0.95 2.88
C TYR A 199 -4.07 -1.58 3.56
N GLY A 200 -4.07 -1.70 4.89
CA GLY A 200 -5.22 -2.22 5.64
C GLY A 200 -6.48 -1.38 5.44
N ASP A 201 -6.35 -0.05 5.47
CA ASP A 201 -7.45 0.88 5.20
C ASP A 201 -7.97 0.73 3.75
N ASP A 202 -7.07 0.49 2.80
CA ASP A 202 -7.43 0.29 1.39
C ASP A 202 -8.19 -1.01 1.16
N ILE A 203 -7.69 -2.12 1.70
CA ILE A 203 -8.34 -3.44 1.66
C ILE A 203 -9.74 -3.37 2.29
N ALA A 204 -9.85 -2.72 3.46
CA ALA A 204 -11.14 -2.56 4.14
C ALA A 204 -12.14 -1.75 3.30
N ARG A 205 -11.68 -0.69 2.62
CA ARG A 205 -12.51 0.15 1.76
C ARG A 205 -13.00 -0.61 0.51
N SER A 206 -12.10 -1.36 -0.13
CA SER A 206 -12.43 -2.17 -1.31
C SER A 206 -13.45 -3.26 -0.96
N ALA A 207 -13.28 -3.95 0.18
CA ALA A 207 -14.24 -4.95 0.65
C ALA A 207 -15.65 -4.36 0.88
N VAL A 208 -15.74 -3.13 1.40
CA VAL A 208 -17.03 -2.44 1.55
C VAL A 208 -17.63 -2.09 0.19
N SER A 209 -16.83 -1.60 -0.75
CA SER A 209 -17.29 -1.29 -2.11
C SER A 209 -17.87 -2.54 -2.80
N ASP A 210 -17.16 -3.66 -2.75
CA ASP A 210 -17.59 -4.93 -3.34
C ASP A 210 -18.87 -5.46 -2.70
N ALA A 211 -19.02 -5.32 -1.38
CA ALA A 211 -20.23 -5.69 -0.66
C ALA A 211 -21.45 -4.84 -1.07
N ILE A 212 -21.23 -3.55 -1.38
CA ILE A 212 -22.28 -2.66 -1.89
C ILE A 212 -22.65 -3.05 -3.32
N GLU A 213 -21.67 -3.24 -4.19
CA GLU A 213 -21.89 -3.60 -5.60
C GLU A 213 -22.58 -4.97 -5.77
N SER A 214 -22.23 -5.93 -4.93
CA SER A 214 -22.87 -7.26 -4.90
C SER A 214 -24.27 -7.29 -4.26
N GLY A 215 -24.73 -6.17 -3.68
CA GLY A 215 -26.01 -6.09 -2.96
C GLY A 215 -26.02 -6.83 -1.61
N LEU A 216 -24.90 -7.43 -1.20
CA LEU A 216 -24.75 -8.09 0.11
C LEU A 216 -24.95 -7.11 1.26
N ALA A 217 -24.46 -5.87 1.12
CA ALA A 217 -24.65 -4.82 2.11
C ALA A 217 -26.13 -4.52 2.36
N GLN A 218 -26.93 -4.46 1.29
CA GLN A 218 -28.38 -4.26 1.39
C GLN A 218 -29.05 -5.49 2.04
N GLY A 219 -28.66 -6.70 1.66
CA GLY A 219 -29.18 -7.94 2.25
C GLY A 219 -28.87 -8.06 3.75
N MET A 220 -27.69 -7.64 4.19
CA MET A 220 -27.33 -7.59 5.62
C MET A 220 -28.12 -6.52 6.37
N LEU A 221 -28.28 -5.33 5.80
CA LEU A 221 -29.12 -4.26 6.38
C LEU A 221 -30.58 -4.71 6.51
N ASP A 222 -31.14 -5.34 5.48
CA ASP A 222 -32.51 -5.85 5.50
C ASP A 222 -32.68 -6.98 6.53
N ALA A 223 -31.69 -7.88 6.66
CA ALA A 223 -31.69 -8.94 7.66
C ALA A 223 -31.60 -8.38 9.09
N MET A 224 -30.69 -7.42 9.34
CA MET A 224 -30.56 -6.75 10.64
C MET A 224 -31.83 -5.97 10.99
N MET A 225 -32.44 -5.27 10.03
CA MET A 225 -33.71 -4.57 10.23
C MET A 225 -34.86 -5.54 10.52
N THR A 226 -34.89 -6.68 9.85
CA THR A 226 -35.89 -7.73 10.10
C THR A 226 -35.71 -8.35 11.49
N GLU A 227 -34.46 -8.54 11.93
CA GLU A 227 -34.14 -9.04 13.27
C GLU A 227 -34.50 -8.01 14.36
N LEU A 228 -34.22 -6.73 14.13
CA LEU A 228 -34.61 -5.65 15.05
C LEU A 228 -36.14 -5.53 15.17
N LEU A 229 -36.86 -5.71 14.06
CA LEU A 229 -38.32 -5.67 14.03
C LEU A 229 -38.97 -6.91 14.68
N THR A 230 -38.31 -8.06 14.64
CA THR A 230 -38.79 -9.30 15.28
C THR A 230 -38.45 -9.38 16.77
N GLN A 231 -37.49 -8.58 17.26
CA GLN A 231 -37.17 -8.44 18.68
C GLN A 231 -38.04 -7.40 19.42
N LEU A 232 -38.94 -6.68 18.73
CA LEU A 232 -39.93 -5.83 19.40
C LEU A 232 -40.94 -6.72 20.15
N PRO A 233 -41.05 -6.63 21.49
CA PRO A 233 -42.03 -7.42 22.23
C PRO A 233 -43.43 -6.99 21.80
N ALA A 234 -44.24 -7.97 21.39
CA ALA A 234 -45.67 -7.77 21.18
C ALA A 234 -46.27 -7.20 22.47
N GLN A 235 -46.63 -5.92 22.46
CA GLN A 235 -47.36 -5.31 23.56
C GLN A 235 -48.66 -6.09 23.76
N THR A 236 -48.68 -6.92 24.79
CA THR A 236 -49.86 -7.71 25.14
C THR A 236 -50.91 -6.73 25.65
N PRO A 237 -52.15 -6.72 25.12
CA PRO A 237 -53.17 -5.80 25.59
C PRO A 237 -53.44 -6.07 27.07
N GLY A 238 -53.14 -5.07 27.91
CA GLY A 238 -53.26 -5.17 29.36
C GLY A 238 -54.66 -5.61 29.80
N LYS A 239 -54.75 -6.74 30.51
CA LYS A 239 -55.97 -7.17 31.20
C LYS A 239 -56.34 -6.13 32.25
N ARG A 240 -57.51 -5.50 32.10
CA ARG A 240 -58.13 -4.63 33.13
C ARG A 240 -58.39 -5.45 34.41
N PRO A 241 -58.02 -4.94 35.60
CA PRO A 241 -58.35 -5.61 36.85
C PRO A 241 -59.85 -5.45 37.19
N PRO A 242 -60.47 -6.42 37.88
CA PRO A 242 -61.87 -6.33 38.27
C PRO A 242 -62.06 -5.29 39.39
N ARG A 243 -63.06 -4.42 39.22
CA ARG A 243 -63.56 -3.52 40.27
C ARG A 243 -64.16 -4.35 41.40
N ARG A 244 -63.63 -4.19 42.61
CA ARG A 244 -64.30 -4.61 43.85
C ARG A 244 -65.38 -3.58 44.21
N SER A 245 -66.61 -4.05 44.41
CA SER A 245 -67.68 -3.39 45.16
C SER A 245 -67.75 -4.00 46.56
#